data_AF-A0A7M4DY59-F1
#
_entry.id   AF-A0A7M4DY59-F1
#
_cell.length_a   1.000
_cell.length_b   1.000
_cell.length_c   1.000
_cell.angle_alpha   90.00
_cell.angle_beta   90.00
_cell.angle_gamma   90.00
#
_symmetry.space_group_name_H-M   'P 1'
#
loop_
_entity.id
_entity.type
_entity.pdbx_description
1 polymer ?
#
loop_
_entity_poly.entity_id
_entity_poly.type
_entity_poly.pdbx_seq_one_letter_code
_entity_poly.pdbx_strand_id
1 'polypeptide(L)'
;MKPGRIRMLICIFLGNQTRPGRAHLVATLLLAHLAVPAQLLKPLGLDAVGDGLRAEEIRLAHGAAGCPAPSRLRRKRKAVAPEAPPRAPGSTSSHAQRLRGAGTLTFSRVAAAAPRSSVAMFARGAAVLLYRPQWGQVRNMATLKDITRRLKSIRNIQKITKSMKMVAAAKYARAERELKPARVYGVGALALYEKAEIKASEDKKKHLIVGVSSDRGLCGAIHTSVAKTIKSEITALSDKGKEVMVVGVGDKLRGLLQRTHSQHFLVTFKEVGRKPPSFGDASVIALELLNSGYEFDEGSIIYNRFRSVISYRTDEKPFFSLDTVAGSENISIYDDIDADVLRNYQEYALANILFYSLKESTTSEQSARMTAMDNASKNASEMIDKLTLTFNRTRQAVITKELIEIISGAAALA
;
A
#
# COMPACT_ATOMS: atom_id res chain seq x y z
N MET A 1 -38.76 23.38 16.60
CA MET A 1 -37.70 23.90 17.51
C MET A 1 -37.96 25.37 17.80
N LYS A 2 -37.51 25.92 18.95
CA LYS A 2 -37.63 27.37 19.23
C LYS A 2 -36.71 28.19 18.29
N PRO A 3 -37.16 29.34 17.72
CA PRO A 3 -36.47 30.02 16.63
C PRO A 3 -35.06 30.54 16.98
N GLY A 4 -34.79 30.87 18.25
CA GLY A 4 -33.48 31.36 18.68
C GLY A 4 -32.30 30.42 18.42
N ARG A 5 -32.50 29.09 18.38
CA ARG A 5 -31.42 28.13 18.10
C ARG A 5 -30.96 28.13 16.64
N ILE A 6 -31.82 28.51 15.69
CA ILE A 6 -31.47 28.58 14.26
C ILE A 6 -30.49 29.74 14.02
N ARG A 7 -30.75 30.90 14.65
CA ARG A 7 -29.90 32.11 14.53
C ARG A 7 -28.47 31.85 15.01
N MET A 8 -28.31 31.12 16.12
CA MET A 8 -26.99 30.71 16.64
C MET A 8 -26.25 29.75 15.69
N LEU A 9 -26.94 28.77 15.11
CA LEU A 9 -26.32 27.78 14.22
C LEU A 9 -25.81 28.42 12.90
N ILE A 10 -26.54 29.40 12.37
CA ILE A 10 -26.16 30.14 11.15
C ILE A 10 -24.93 31.03 11.40
N CYS A 11 -24.86 31.74 12.53
CA CYS A 11 -23.69 32.55 12.89
C CYS A 11 -22.41 31.70 13.02
N ILE A 12 -22.50 30.49 13.59
CA ILE A 12 -21.36 29.58 13.71
C ILE A 12 -20.88 29.10 12.33
N PHE A 13 -21.78 28.89 11.36
CA PHE A 13 -21.43 28.32 10.06
C PHE A 13 -20.85 29.32 9.05
N LEU A 14 -21.14 30.62 9.19
CA LEU A 14 -20.67 31.70 8.30
C LEU A 14 -19.43 32.44 8.83
N GLY A 15 -19.06 32.24 10.10
CA GLY A 15 -18.06 33.01 10.83
C GLY A 15 -16.58 32.80 10.48
N ASN A 16 -16.19 32.75 9.19
CA ASN A 16 -14.80 33.06 8.79
C ASN A 16 -14.52 33.33 7.29
N GLN A 17 -15.49 33.21 6.37
CA GLN A 17 -15.23 33.33 4.93
C GLN A 17 -16.39 33.95 4.14
N THR A 18 -16.30 35.25 3.81
CA THR A 18 -16.45 35.85 2.46
C THR A 18 -16.62 37.38 2.51
N ARG A 19 -16.37 38.05 1.38
CA ARG A 19 -16.54 39.51 1.20
C ARG A 19 -18.04 39.88 1.08
N PRO A 20 -18.46 41.10 1.48
CA PRO A 20 -19.88 41.45 1.69
C PRO A 20 -20.81 41.34 0.47
N GLY A 21 -20.30 41.25 -0.76
CA GLY A 21 -21.12 41.09 -1.97
C GLY A 21 -21.64 39.69 -2.28
N ARG A 22 -21.25 38.63 -1.54
CA ARG A 22 -21.65 37.23 -1.86
C ARG A 22 -22.62 36.55 -0.89
N ALA A 23 -22.90 37.15 0.26
CA ALA A 23 -23.79 36.54 1.27
C ALA A 23 -25.23 36.36 0.78
N HIS A 24 -25.80 37.38 0.10
CA HIS A 24 -27.17 37.32 -0.42
C HIS A 24 -27.38 36.16 -1.40
N LEU A 25 -26.52 36.01 -2.41
CA LEU A 25 -26.70 35.01 -3.46
C LEU A 25 -26.73 33.58 -2.90
N VAL A 26 -25.90 33.29 -1.90
CA VAL A 26 -25.83 31.98 -1.23
C VAL A 26 -27.05 31.74 -0.34
N ALA A 27 -27.56 32.78 0.34
CA ALA A 27 -28.77 32.68 1.15
C ALA A 27 -30.02 32.39 0.29
N THR A 28 -30.18 33.08 -0.85
CA THR A 28 -31.32 32.85 -1.75
C THR A 28 -31.30 31.45 -2.37
N LEU A 29 -30.12 30.96 -2.77
CA LEU A 29 -29.95 29.59 -3.30
C LEU A 29 -30.28 28.51 -2.25
N LEU A 30 -29.89 28.71 -0.98
CA LEU A 30 -30.22 27.76 0.10
C LEU A 30 -31.72 27.75 0.44
N LEU A 31 -32.38 28.91 0.40
CA LEU A 31 -33.83 29.00 0.64
C LEU A 31 -34.66 28.39 -0.50
N ALA A 32 -34.26 28.60 -1.76
CA ALA A 32 -34.91 28.01 -2.92
C ALA A 32 -34.90 26.46 -2.89
N HIS A 33 -33.84 25.85 -2.36
CA HIS A 33 -33.70 24.40 -2.31
C HIS A 33 -34.54 23.70 -1.22
N LEU A 34 -35.13 24.45 -0.28
CA LEU A 34 -35.82 23.90 0.90
C LEU A 34 -37.36 23.99 0.86
N ALA A 35 -37.95 24.46 -0.24
CA ALA A 35 -39.40 24.46 -0.49
C ALA A 35 -40.27 25.06 0.65
N VAL A 36 -39.75 26.07 1.36
CA VAL A 36 -40.45 26.70 2.49
C VAL A 36 -41.59 27.58 1.96
N PRO A 37 -42.84 27.42 2.44
CA PRO A 37 -43.98 28.20 1.94
C PRO A 37 -43.85 29.69 2.28
N ALA A 38 -44.12 30.54 1.29
CA ALA A 38 -43.86 31.98 1.32
C ALA A 38 -44.56 32.77 2.45
N GLN A 39 -45.57 32.19 3.10
CA GLN A 39 -46.28 32.79 4.24
C GLN A 39 -45.37 33.02 5.46
N LEU A 40 -44.27 32.28 5.61
CA LEU A 40 -43.34 32.43 6.74
C LEU A 40 -42.37 33.63 6.63
N LEU A 41 -42.29 34.30 5.48
CA LEU A 41 -41.29 35.36 5.22
C LEU A 41 -41.73 36.78 5.64
N LYS A 42 -43.03 37.01 5.91
CA LYS A 42 -43.56 38.33 6.25
C LYS A 42 -42.98 39.04 7.50
N PRO A 43 -42.50 38.38 8.58
CA PRO A 43 -42.00 39.09 9.76
C PRO A 43 -40.54 39.56 9.65
N LEU A 44 -39.94 39.59 8.45
CA LEU A 44 -38.52 39.92 8.25
C LEU A 44 -38.25 41.29 7.60
N GLY A 45 -39.27 42.10 7.31
CA GLY A 45 -39.09 43.52 6.95
C GLY A 45 -38.25 43.78 5.69
N LEU A 46 -38.41 42.93 4.66
CA LEU A 46 -37.79 43.09 3.35
C LEU A 46 -38.85 43.51 2.33
N ASP A 47 -39.10 44.82 2.25
CA ASP A 47 -40.04 45.39 1.28
C ASP A 47 -39.50 45.31 -0.16
N ALA A 48 -40.40 45.01 -1.09
CA ALA A 48 -40.07 44.75 -2.48
C ALA A 48 -40.05 46.03 -3.33
N VAL A 49 -38.89 46.71 -3.35
CA VAL A 49 -38.51 47.75 -4.31
C VAL A 49 -37.09 47.43 -4.77
N GLY A 50 -36.71 47.47 -6.04
CA GLY A 50 -37.44 47.75 -7.28
C GLY A 50 -36.43 47.73 -8.44
N ASP A 51 -36.90 47.50 -9.67
CA ASP A 51 -36.13 47.56 -10.94
C ASP A 51 -34.93 46.61 -11.17
N GLY A 52 -34.80 46.16 -12.43
CA GLY A 52 -33.48 46.26 -13.08
C GLY A 52 -32.65 45.00 -13.40
N LEU A 53 -33.17 43.77 -13.43
CA LEU A 53 -32.44 42.63 -14.01
C LEU A 53 -33.15 42.04 -15.24
N ARG A 54 -32.39 41.89 -16.34
CA ARG A 54 -32.90 41.62 -17.70
C ARG A 54 -33.32 40.17 -17.90
N ALA A 55 -34.45 39.97 -18.57
CA ALA A 55 -35.03 38.66 -18.85
C ALA A 55 -34.37 37.97 -20.07
N GLU A 56 -33.16 37.44 -19.91
CA GLU A 56 -32.51 36.65 -20.97
C GLU A 56 -31.81 35.36 -20.49
N GLU A 57 -31.13 35.37 -19.33
CA GLU A 57 -30.33 34.22 -18.87
C GLU A 57 -31.13 33.00 -18.35
N ILE A 58 -32.43 33.14 -18.08
CA ILE A 58 -33.25 32.07 -17.48
C ILE A 58 -33.69 31.00 -18.50
N ARG A 59 -33.64 31.29 -19.81
CA ARG A 59 -34.16 30.39 -20.87
C ARG A 59 -33.29 29.18 -21.21
N LEU A 60 -32.10 29.03 -20.61
CA LEU A 60 -31.20 27.90 -20.86
C LEU A 60 -31.33 26.73 -19.86
N ALA A 61 -32.20 26.84 -18.84
CA ALA A 61 -32.33 25.84 -17.78
C ALA A 61 -33.49 24.83 -17.95
N HIS A 62 -34.33 24.96 -18.98
CA HIS A 62 -35.50 24.09 -19.21
C HIS A 62 -35.56 23.64 -20.69
N GLY A 63 -34.94 22.49 -21.02
CA GLY A 63 -34.91 22.02 -22.41
C GLY A 63 -34.14 20.72 -22.68
N ALA A 64 -34.37 19.65 -21.94
CA ALA A 64 -33.79 18.32 -22.25
C ALA A 64 -34.55 17.12 -21.63
N ALA A 65 -35.89 17.13 -21.65
CA ALA A 65 -36.69 15.94 -21.36
C ALA A 65 -37.03 15.22 -22.68
N GLY A 66 -36.33 14.14 -23.00
CA GLY A 66 -36.55 13.41 -24.25
C GLY A 66 -35.64 12.19 -24.43
N CYS A 67 -36.18 11.00 -24.22
CA CYS A 67 -35.54 9.74 -24.62
C CYS A 67 -35.75 9.47 -26.11
N PRO A 68 -34.74 8.89 -26.78
CA PRO A 68 -35.03 7.88 -27.80
C PRO A 68 -34.17 6.62 -27.61
N ALA A 69 -34.82 5.45 -27.73
CA ALA A 69 -34.13 4.21 -28.13
C ALA A 69 -34.03 4.17 -29.66
N PRO A 70 -33.09 3.40 -30.25
CA PRO A 70 -33.59 2.23 -30.99
C PRO A 70 -32.68 0.99 -31.03
N SER A 71 -33.29 -0.09 -31.54
CA SER A 71 -32.69 -1.17 -32.35
C SER A 71 -31.53 -2.01 -31.80
N ARG A 72 -31.91 -3.21 -31.34
CA ARG A 72 -31.24 -4.52 -31.54
C ARG A 72 -30.15 -4.55 -32.64
N LEU A 73 -28.99 -5.15 -32.36
CA LEU A 73 -28.20 -5.85 -33.38
C LEU A 73 -27.56 -7.15 -32.86
N ARG A 74 -27.40 -8.12 -33.78
CA ARG A 74 -27.31 -9.57 -33.55
C ARG A 74 -26.09 -10.07 -32.74
N ARG A 75 -26.33 -11.15 -31.99
CA ARG A 75 -25.33 -12.19 -31.64
C ARG A 75 -24.51 -12.62 -32.88
N LYS A 76 -23.21 -12.86 -32.71
CA LYS A 76 -22.50 -13.97 -33.38
C LYS A 76 -21.64 -14.74 -32.38
N ARG A 77 -21.82 -16.06 -32.32
CA ARG A 77 -20.91 -17.01 -31.66
C ARG A 77 -20.01 -17.64 -32.74
N LYS A 78 -18.73 -17.80 -32.42
CA LYS A 78 -17.78 -18.87 -32.84
C LYS A 78 -16.67 -18.82 -31.74
N ALA A 79 -16.32 -19.89 -31.02
CA ALA A 79 -15.91 -21.24 -31.42
C ALA A 79 -14.61 -21.21 -32.26
N VAL A 80 -13.56 -21.99 -31.99
CA VAL A 80 -13.26 -22.96 -30.91
C VAL A 80 -11.71 -23.10 -30.85
N ALA A 81 -11.11 -23.73 -29.83
CA ALA A 81 -9.66 -24.00 -29.78
C ALA A 81 -9.23 -25.12 -30.77
N PRO A 82 -7.91 -25.38 -30.94
CA PRO A 82 -7.32 -26.45 -30.12
C PRO A 82 -5.86 -26.19 -29.65
N GLU A 83 -5.32 -27.13 -28.89
CA GLU A 83 -3.99 -27.10 -28.27
C GLU A 83 -2.97 -28.02 -29.00
N ALA A 84 -1.70 -27.60 -29.03
CA ALA A 84 -0.49 -28.44 -28.86
C ALA A 84 -0.30 -29.65 -29.84
N PRO A 85 0.67 -30.59 -29.64
CA PRO A 85 1.83 -30.61 -28.75
C PRO A 85 3.20 -30.74 -29.51
N PRO A 86 4.13 -31.70 -29.27
CA PRO A 86 5.45 -31.33 -28.75
C PRO A 86 6.66 -31.88 -29.54
N ARG A 87 7.89 -31.54 -29.09
CA ARG A 87 9.09 -32.40 -29.25
C ARG A 87 10.18 -32.05 -28.22
N ALA A 88 10.95 -33.07 -27.85
CA ALA A 88 12.08 -33.03 -26.92
C ALA A 88 13.28 -33.82 -27.55
N PRO A 89 14.23 -34.42 -26.81
CA PRO A 89 15.43 -33.72 -26.34
C PRO A 89 16.75 -34.38 -26.80
N GLY A 90 17.87 -33.70 -26.51
CA GLY A 90 19.23 -34.26 -26.50
C GLY A 90 20.29 -33.18 -26.75
N SER A 91 21.58 -33.39 -26.48
CA SER A 91 22.31 -34.31 -25.58
C SER A 91 23.80 -34.12 -25.86
N THR A 92 24.70 -34.27 -24.87
CA THR A 92 26.18 -34.46 -25.02
C THR A 92 26.95 -33.39 -25.83
N SER A 93 27.89 -32.62 -25.26
CA SER A 93 29.28 -33.02 -24.95
C SER A 93 30.05 -33.58 -26.18
N SER A 94 31.31 -33.21 -26.47
CA SER A 94 32.29 -32.41 -25.71
C SER A 94 33.42 -31.93 -26.65
N HIS A 95 34.22 -30.94 -26.20
CA HIS A 95 35.66 -30.90 -26.49
C HIS A 95 36.41 -30.20 -25.35
N ALA A 96 37.58 -30.72 -24.99
CA ALA A 96 38.47 -30.25 -23.93
C ALA A 96 39.92 -30.22 -24.46
N GLN A 97 40.92 -30.06 -23.57
CA GLN A 97 42.39 -29.94 -23.85
C GLN A 97 42.85 -28.49 -24.13
N ARG A 98 44.01 -27.97 -23.68
CA ARG A 98 45.17 -28.34 -22.80
C ARG A 98 45.85 -26.99 -22.38
N LEU A 99 46.67 -26.77 -21.32
CA LEU A 99 47.13 -27.50 -20.13
C LEU A 99 47.91 -26.55 -19.15
N ARG A 100 47.86 -26.81 -17.83
CA ARG A 100 48.86 -26.48 -16.76
C ARG A 100 49.05 -25.03 -16.25
N GLY A 101 49.49 -24.94 -14.97
CA GLY A 101 50.07 -23.75 -14.32
C GLY A 101 49.31 -23.23 -13.08
N ALA A 102 49.04 -24.03 -12.04
CA ALA A 102 49.96 -24.33 -10.92
C ALA A 102 50.48 -23.09 -10.15
N GLY A 103 50.06 -22.88 -8.90
CA GLY A 103 50.44 -21.73 -8.06
C GLY A 103 49.68 -21.66 -6.73
N THR A 104 50.09 -22.44 -5.74
CA THR A 104 49.39 -22.63 -4.45
C THR A 104 49.81 -21.58 -3.40
N LEU A 105 48.86 -20.98 -2.68
CA LEU A 105 48.76 -21.04 -1.20
C LEU A 105 47.79 -20.00 -0.59
N THR A 106 46.98 -20.48 0.35
CA THR A 106 46.24 -19.68 1.35
C THR A 106 47.12 -19.34 2.54
N PHE A 107 46.89 -18.24 3.24
CA PHE A 107 47.23 -18.17 4.67
C PHE A 107 46.22 -17.37 5.51
N SER A 108 46.13 -17.72 6.80
CA SER A 108 45.07 -17.32 7.73
C SER A 108 45.41 -16.06 8.54
N ARG A 109 44.37 -15.44 9.13
CA ARG A 109 44.51 -14.46 10.22
C ARG A 109 44.74 -15.19 11.55
N VAL A 110 45.77 -14.80 12.28
CA VAL A 110 45.86 -14.94 13.74
C VAL A 110 46.35 -13.62 14.31
N ALA A 111 45.84 -13.22 15.48
CA ALA A 111 46.31 -12.05 16.21
C ALA A 111 47.03 -12.48 17.49
N ALA A 112 48.12 -11.78 17.82
CA ALA A 112 48.87 -11.91 19.07
C ALA A 112 49.35 -10.50 19.50
N ALA A 113 49.73 -10.32 20.77
CA ALA A 113 49.83 -9.00 21.39
C ALA A 113 51.13 -8.76 22.18
N ALA A 114 51.58 -7.49 22.14
CA ALA A 114 52.46 -6.83 23.12
C ALA A 114 53.91 -7.39 23.27
N PRO A 115 54.80 -6.77 24.08
CA PRO A 115 54.96 -5.34 24.41
C PRO A 115 56.42 -4.80 24.21
N ARG A 116 56.56 -3.48 24.35
CA ARG A 116 57.74 -2.72 24.87
C ARG A 116 59.19 -3.22 24.57
N SER A 117 59.96 -2.36 23.92
CA SER A 117 61.31 -1.99 24.37
C SER A 117 61.66 -0.56 23.95
N SER A 118 62.71 0.03 24.54
CA SER A 118 63.04 1.46 24.41
C SER A 118 64.52 1.67 24.11
N VAL A 119 64.84 2.34 22.99
CA VAL A 119 66.15 2.95 22.73
C VAL A 119 65.91 4.31 22.07
N ALA A 120 66.56 5.34 22.58
CA ALA A 120 66.69 6.63 21.90
C ALA A 120 68.11 6.77 21.36
N MET A 121 68.27 7.16 20.10
CA MET A 121 69.55 7.59 19.56
C MET A 121 69.37 8.70 18.53
N PHE A 122 70.20 9.73 18.64
CA PHE A 122 70.28 10.81 17.66
C PHE A 122 70.96 10.32 16.38
N ALA A 123 70.36 10.63 15.23
CA ALA A 123 71.04 10.57 13.94
C ALA A 123 70.66 11.81 13.11
N ARG A 124 71.64 12.63 12.71
CA ARG A 124 71.44 13.73 11.76
C ARG A 124 71.27 13.13 10.36
N GLY A 125 70.04 13.07 9.85
CA GLY A 125 69.73 12.70 8.46
C GLY A 125 69.46 13.94 7.61
N ALA A 126 70.02 14.00 6.41
CA ALA A 126 69.74 15.08 5.46
C ALA A 126 68.28 15.05 4.99
N ALA A 127 67.68 16.22 4.78
CA ALA A 127 66.31 16.37 4.33
C ALA A 127 66.15 15.99 2.85
N VAL A 128 66.07 14.68 2.56
CA VAL A 128 65.70 14.18 1.23
C VAL A 128 64.29 14.65 0.92
N LEU A 129 64.19 15.53 -0.08
CA LEU A 129 62.93 16.17 -0.48
C LEU A 129 62.09 15.18 -1.30
N LEU A 130 61.48 14.22 -0.60
CA LEU A 130 60.62 13.20 -1.19
C LEU A 130 59.41 13.85 -1.87
N TYR A 131 59.51 14.00 -3.18
CA TYR A 131 58.41 14.39 -4.05
C TYR A 131 57.30 13.33 -3.97
N ARG A 132 56.36 13.53 -3.04
CA ARG A 132 55.09 12.78 -3.06
C ARG A 132 54.36 13.22 -4.33
N PRO A 133 54.07 12.32 -5.29
CA PRO A 133 53.16 12.63 -6.37
C PRO A 133 51.79 12.86 -5.75
N GLN A 134 51.42 14.13 -5.59
CA GLN A 134 50.13 14.49 -5.06
C GLN A 134 49.11 14.08 -6.12
N TRP A 135 48.49 12.91 -5.94
CA TRP A 135 47.40 12.44 -6.78
C TRP A 135 46.29 13.46 -6.71
N GLY A 136 46.32 14.40 -7.66
CA GLY A 136 45.29 15.40 -7.83
C GLY A 136 43.98 14.65 -7.98
N GLN A 137 43.13 14.73 -6.96
CA GLN A 137 41.78 14.20 -7.10
C GLN A 137 41.14 14.98 -8.24
N VAL A 138 41.04 14.33 -9.39
CA VAL A 138 40.17 14.72 -10.49
C VAL A 138 38.77 14.66 -9.89
N ARG A 139 38.36 15.78 -9.27
CA ARG A 139 37.06 15.97 -8.64
C ARG A 139 36.07 15.68 -9.74
N ASN A 140 35.47 14.48 -9.67
CA ASN A 140 34.69 13.92 -10.76
C ASN A 140 33.52 14.86 -11.02
N MET A 141 33.70 15.74 -12.00
CA MET A 141 32.98 17.00 -12.10
C MET A 141 31.61 16.67 -12.63
N ALA A 142 30.69 16.35 -11.71
CA ALA A 142 29.30 16.02 -12.00
C ALA A 142 28.75 17.11 -12.91
N THR A 143 28.61 16.79 -14.20
CA THR A 143 28.54 17.83 -15.21
C THR A 143 27.30 18.68 -14.98
N LEU A 144 27.34 19.96 -15.35
CA LEU A 144 26.18 20.84 -15.20
C LEU A 144 24.93 20.22 -15.85
N LYS A 145 25.13 19.51 -16.98
CA LYS A 145 24.12 18.71 -17.68
C LYS A 145 23.55 17.57 -16.83
N ASP A 146 24.38 16.83 -16.09
CA ASP A 146 23.95 15.70 -15.27
C ASP A 146 23.30 16.11 -13.95
N ILE A 147 23.81 17.17 -13.30
CA ILE A 147 23.12 17.77 -12.15
C ILE A 147 21.73 18.26 -12.58
N THR A 148 21.63 18.96 -13.72
CA THR A 148 20.35 19.40 -14.30
C THR A 148 19.42 18.23 -14.60
N ARG A 149 19.94 17.16 -15.22
CA ARG A 149 19.18 15.93 -15.54
C ARG A 149 18.62 15.27 -14.28
N ARG A 150 19.45 15.12 -13.24
CA ARG A 150 19.08 14.54 -11.94
C ARG A 150 18.04 15.38 -11.21
N LEU A 151 18.23 16.70 -11.18
CA LEU A 151 17.32 17.66 -10.56
C LEU A 151 15.96 17.72 -11.28
N LYS A 152 15.93 17.63 -12.63
CA LYS A 152 14.68 17.48 -13.40
C LYS A 152 13.96 16.17 -13.08
N SER A 153 14.71 15.07 -12.95
CA SER A 153 14.15 13.75 -12.59
C SER A 153 13.50 13.76 -11.19
N ILE A 154 14.20 14.26 -10.17
CA ILE A 154 13.68 14.27 -8.79
C ILE A 154 12.47 15.22 -8.66
N ARG A 155 12.44 16.36 -9.35
CA ARG A 155 11.24 17.22 -9.42
C ARG A 155 10.04 16.51 -10.06
N ASN A 156 10.25 15.63 -11.03
CA ASN A 156 9.17 14.80 -11.59
C ASN A 156 8.72 13.72 -10.59
N ILE A 157 9.65 13.05 -9.90
CA ILE A 157 9.34 12.08 -8.84
C ILE A 157 8.52 12.74 -7.72
N GLN A 158 8.91 13.93 -7.24
CA GLN A 158 8.20 14.71 -6.23
C GLN A 158 6.76 15.05 -6.66
N LYS A 159 6.54 15.43 -7.92
CA LYS A 159 5.19 15.64 -8.48
C LYS A 159 4.37 14.35 -8.46
N ILE A 160 4.97 13.22 -8.86
CA ILE A 160 4.29 11.92 -8.90
C ILE A 160 3.92 11.45 -7.49
N THR A 161 4.82 11.55 -6.50
CA THR A 161 4.53 11.15 -5.12
C THR A 161 3.51 12.06 -4.46
N LYS A 162 3.58 13.38 -4.67
CA LYS A 162 2.56 14.33 -4.19
C LYS A 162 1.17 14.04 -4.77
N SER A 163 1.07 13.74 -6.07
CA SER A 163 -0.20 13.31 -6.69
C SER A 163 -0.66 11.94 -6.16
N MET A 164 0.25 10.97 -5.99
CA MET A 164 -0.09 9.64 -5.48
C MET A 164 -0.54 9.68 -4.00
N LYS A 165 -0.01 10.61 -3.19
CA LYS A 165 -0.52 10.89 -1.83
C LYS A 165 -2.00 11.29 -1.88
N MET A 166 -2.39 12.21 -2.76
CA MET A 166 -3.78 12.66 -2.90
C MET A 166 -4.71 11.53 -3.38
N VAL A 167 -4.26 10.71 -4.33
CA VAL A 167 -5.01 9.52 -4.79
C VAL A 167 -5.16 8.48 -3.67
N ALA A 168 -4.11 8.26 -2.88
CA ALA A 168 -4.16 7.36 -1.72
C ALA A 168 -5.11 7.89 -0.63
N ALA A 169 -5.09 9.20 -0.34
CA ALA A 169 -6.00 9.86 0.61
C ALA A 169 -7.47 9.68 0.20
N ALA A 170 -7.80 9.90 -1.07
CA ALA A 170 -9.16 9.73 -1.59
C ALA A 170 -9.63 8.26 -1.56
N LYS A 171 -8.71 7.30 -1.74
CA LYS A 171 -9.01 5.86 -1.58
C LYS A 171 -9.18 5.47 -0.11
N TYR A 172 -8.31 5.95 0.77
CA TYR A 172 -8.40 5.75 2.22
C TYR A 172 -9.74 6.27 2.77
N ALA A 173 -10.14 7.50 2.42
CA ALA A 173 -11.42 8.10 2.83
C ALA A 173 -12.66 7.43 2.20
N ARG A 174 -12.49 6.47 1.28
CA ARG A 174 -13.54 5.53 0.86
C ARG A 174 -13.47 4.25 1.70
N ALA A 175 -12.30 3.63 1.79
CA ALA A 175 -12.08 2.40 2.55
C ALA A 175 -12.51 2.53 4.03
N GLU A 176 -12.18 3.64 4.71
CA GLU A 176 -12.60 3.89 6.10
C GLU A 176 -14.13 3.91 6.28
N ARG A 177 -14.87 4.44 5.29
CA ARG A 177 -16.35 4.46 5.31
C ARG A 177 -16.94 3.07 5.06
N GLU A 178 -16.30 2.27 4.20
CA GLU A 178 -16.68 0.87 3.96
C GLU A 178 -16.28 -0.06 5.12
N LEU A 179 -15.25 0.28 5.90
CA LEU A 179 -14.76 -0.50 7.04
C LEU A 179 -15.69 -0.41 8.25
N LYS A 180 -16.30 0.75 8.52
CA LYS A 180 -17.20 0.96 9.68
C LYS A 180 -18.34 -0.06 9.76
N PRO A 181 -19.14 -0.34 8.71
CA PRO A 181 -20.15 -1.41 8.76
C PRO A 181 -19.50 -2.81 8.78
N ALA A 182 -18.43 -3.04 8.02
CA ALA A 182 -17.76 -4.35 7.97
C ALA A 182 -17.21 -4.81 9.34
N ARG A 183 -16.83 -3.88 10.22
CA ARG A 183 -16.45 -4.16 11.61
C ARG A 183 -17.56 -4.83 12.43
N VAL A 184 -18.83 -4.46 12.21
CA VAL A 184 -19.97 -5.06 12.93
C VAL A 184 -20.14 -6.52 12.52
N TYR A 185 -20.10 -6.79 11.21
CA TYR A 185 -20.16 -8.15 10.65
C TYR A 185 -19.01 -9.04 11.14
N GLY A 186 -17.78 -8.51 11.21
CA GLY A 186 -16.61 -9.24 11.67
C GLY A 186 -16.59 -9.53 13.17
N VAL A 187 -17.23 -8.71 14.01
CA VAL A 187 -17.45 -9.01 15.44
C VAL A 187 -18.55 -10.06 15.60
N GLY A 188 -19.65 -9.94 14.85
CA GLY A 188 -20.79 -10.88 14.92
C GLY A 188 -20.41 -12.34 14.63
N ALA A 189 -19.51 -12.58 13.66
CA ALA A 189 -19.03 -13.93 13.36
C ALA A 189 -18.19 -14.58 14.49
N LEU A 190 -17.51 -13.77 15.30
CA LEU A 190 -16.61 -14.25 16.35
C LEU A 190 -17.32 -14.43 17.69
N ALA A 191 -18.44 -13.73 17.90
CA ALA A 191 -19.24 -13.83 19.11
C ALA A 191 -19.74 -15.25 19.38
N LEU A 192 -19.85 -16.13 18.37
CA LEU A 192 -20.10 -17.56 18.58
C LEU A 192 -18.88 -18.25 19.19
N TYR A 193 -17.68 -18.10 18.59
CA TYR A 193 -16.45 -18.71 19.08
C TYR A 193 -16.08 -18.23 20.50
N GLU A 194 -16.32 -16.96 20.80
CA GLU A 194 -16.13 -16.38 22.14
C GLU A 194 -17.11 -16.96 23.17
N LYS A 195 -18.40 -17.15 22.81
CA LYS A 195 -19.43 -17.68 23.72
C LYS A 195 -19.42 -19.19 23.91
N ALA A 196 -19.08 -19.94 22.87
CA ALA A 196 -18.95 -21.40 22.94
C ALA A 196 -17.56 -21.85 23.45
N GLU A 197 -16.65 -20.90 23.71
CA GLU A 197 -15.25 -21.14 24.11
C GLU A 197 -14.53 -22.17 23.23
N ILE A 198 -14.74 -22.11 21.91
CA ILE A 198 -14.22 -23.11 20.98
C ILE A 198 -12.69 -23.00 20.91
N LYS A 199 -12.03 -23.98 21.51
CA LYS A 199 -10.57 -24.09 21.60
C LYS A 199 -10.08 -25.12 20.57
N ALA A 200 -8.86 -24.92 20.09
CA ALA A 200 -8.16 -25.96 19.37
C ALA A 200 -7.78 -27.09 20.33
N SER A 201 -8.26 -28.31 20.08
CA SER A 201 -7.69 -29.50 20.73
C SER A 201 -6.20 -29.63 20.40
N GLU A 202 -5.41 -30.13 21.33
CA GLU A 202 -3.96 -30.23 21.16
C GLU A 202 -3.57 -31.23 20.06
N ASP A 203 -4.37 -32.31 19.90
CA ASP A 203 -4.19 -33.40 18.91
C ASP A 203 -4.28 -32.99 17.44
N LYS A 204 -4.74 -31.76 17.15
CA LYS A 204 -4.95 -31.25 15.79
C LYS A 204 -3.64 -31.24 14.98
N LYS A 205 -3.59 -31.98 13.87
CA LYS A 205 -2.37 -32.22 13.09
C LYS A 205 -2.18 -31.24 11.94
N LYS A 206 -3.25 -30.67 11.38
CA LYS A 206 -3.22 -29.82 10.19
C LYS A 206 -3.69 -28.40 10.48
N HIS A 207 -2.82 -27.43 10.23
CA HIS A 207 -3.07 -26.00 10.45
C HIS A 207 -3.03 -25.21 9.13
N LEU A 208 -4.00 -24.32 8.95
CA LEU A 208 -4.21 -23.56 7.72
C LEU A 208 -4.06 -22.04 7.92
N ILE A 209 -3.00 -21.46 7.36
CA ILE A 209 -2.69 -20.02 7.49
C ILE A 209 -3.18 -19.24 6.25
N VAL A 210 -4.10 -18.29 6.43
CA VAL A 210 -4.57 -17.41 5.34
C VAL A 210 -3.94 -16.02 5.47
N GLY A 211 -2.99 -15.69 4.60
CA GLY A 211 -2.26 -14.42 4.61
C GLY A 211 -2.92 -13.34 3.73
N VAL A 212 -3.46 -12.27 4.34
CA VAL A 212 -4.21 -11.21 3.64
C VAL A 212 -3.34 -10.00 3.29
N SER A 213 -2.99 -9.89 2.00
CA SER A 213 -2.12 -8.88 1.40
C SER A 213 -2.78 -8.20 0.19
N SER A 214 -2.02 -7.50 -0.65
CA SER A 214 -2.47 -6.94 -1.93
C SER A 214 -1.39 -7.08 -3.00
N ASP A 215 -1.74 -6.95 -4.28
CA ASP A 215 -0.75 -7.02 -5.36
C ASP A 215 0.13 -5.77 -5.46
N ARG A 216 -0.27 -4.67 -4.79
CA ARG A 216 0.27 -3.33 -5.02
C ARG A 216 1.37 -2.98 -4.01
N GLY A 217 2.53 -2.56 -4.51
CA GLY A 217 3.62 -2.04 -3.69
C GLY A 217 3.40 -0.61 -3.17
N LEU A 218 4.48 0.04 -2.73
CA LEU A 218 4.53 1.44 -2.27
C LEU A 218 3.67 1.75 -1.02
N CYS A 219 3.43 0.76 -0.16
CA CYS A 219 2.63 0.86 1.08
C CYS A 219 3.45 0.56 2.35
N GLY A 220 4.75 0.86 2.34
CA GLY A 220 5.63 0.62 3.49
C GLY A 220 5.76 -0.87 3.85
N ALA A 221 5.67 -1.19 5.14
CA ALA A 221 5.91 -2.53 5.68
C ALA A 221 4.67 -3.46 5.73
N ILE A 222 3.51 -3.04 5.21
CA ILE A 222 2.23 -3.79 5.24
C ILE A 222 2.35 -5.25 4.79
N HIS A 223 3.14 -5.53 3.76
CA HIS A 223 3.33 -6.90 3.26
C HIS A 223 4.39 -7.68 4.05
N THR A 224 5.38 -6.98 4.59
CA THR A 224 6.50 -7.58 5.33
C THR A 224 6.21 -7.78 6.82
N SER A 225 5.16 -7.17 7.38
CA SER A 225 4.62 -7.51 8.70
C SER A 225 3.94 -8.88 8.65
N VAL A 226 2.92 -9.04 7.80
CA VAL A 226 2.18 -10.30 7.61
C VAL A 226 3.12 -11.44 7.17
N ALA A 227 4.00 -11.21 6.20
CA ALA A 227 4.97 -12.23 5.75
C ALA A 227 6.13 -12.50 6.74
N LYS A 228 6.21 -11.78 7.86
CA LYS A 228 7.04 -12.18 9.02
C LYS A 228 6.25 -13.01 10.01
N THR A 229 5.04 -12.56 10.38
CA THR A 229 4.13 -13.30 11.27
C THR A 229 3.87 -14.72 10.77
N ILE A 230 3.58 -14.89 9.47
CA ILE A 230 3.45 -16.21 8.82
C ILE A 230 4.69 -17.08 9.03
N LYS A 231 5.90 -16.53 8.90
CA LYS A 231 7.13 -17.33 9.05
C LYS A 231 7.35 -17.77 10.50
N SER A 232 7.07 -16.90 11.47
CA SER A 232 7.11 -17.29 12.89
C SER A 232 6.03 -18.33 13.25
N GLU A 233 4.82 -18.24 12.68
CA GLU A 233 3.78 -19.28 12.87
C GLU A 233 4.19 -20.61 12.24
N ILE A 234 4.65 -20.63 10.98
CA ILE A 234 5.10 -21.87 10.33
C ILE A 234 6.20 -22.55 11.14
N THR A 235 7.21 -21.81 11.60
CA THR A 235 8.27 -22.36 12.45
C THR A 235 7.68 -22.89 13.78
N ALA A 236 6.94 -22.07 14.53
CA ALA A 236 6.40 -22.46 15.84
C ALA A 236 5.35 -23.59 15.81
N LEU A 237 4.76 -23.87 14.64
CA LEU A 237 3.86 -25.01 14.40
C LEU A 237 4.62 -26.24 13.90
N SER A 238 5.64 -26.06 13.05
CA SER A 238 6.53 -27.14 12.59
C SER A 238 7.39 -27.69 13.72
N ASP A 239 7.84 -26.84 14.65
CA ASP A 239 8.55 -27.23 15.88
C ASP A 239 7.66 -28.09 16.81
N LYS A 240 6.33 -28.00 16.66
CA LYS A 240 5.33 -28.84 17.33
C LYS A 240 4.91 -30.07 16.50
N GLY A 241 5.53 -30.29 15.35
CA GLY A 241 5.21 -31.40 14.44
C GLY A 241 3.87 -31.27 13.70
N LYS A 242 3.22 -30.09 13.70
CA LYS A 242 1.98 -29.87 12.93
C LYS A 242 2.29 -29.63 11.45
N GLU A 243 1.47 -30.20 10.57
CA GLU A 243 1.47 -29.92 9.15
C GLU A 243 0.88 -28.53 8.92
N VAL A 244 1.59 -27.65 8.20
CA VAL A 244 1.16 -26.26 7.98
C VAL A 244 1.03 -25.97 6.50
N MET A 245 -0.18 -25.57 6.08
CA MET A 245 -0.46 -25.09 4.72
C MET A 245 -0.87 -23.62 4.71
N VAL A 246 -0.56 -22.92 3.62
CA VAL A 246 -0.64 -21.47 3.49
C VAL A 246 -1.44 -21.09 2.25
N VAL A 247 -2.42 -20.21 2.45
CA VAL A 247 -3.27 -19.63 1.40
C VAL A 247 -2.89 -18.17 1.21
N GLY A 248 -2.37 -17.85 0.02
CA GLY A 248 -1.85 -16.52 -0.29
C GLY A 248 -2.90 -15.61 -0.91
N VAL A 249 -3.45 -14.65 -0.16
CA VAL A 249 -4.36 -13.64 -0.72
C VAL A 249 -3.55 -12.42 -1.15
N GLY A 250 -3.19 -12.36 -2.44
CA GLY A 250 -2.41 -11.28 -3.06
C GLY A 250 -0.97 -11.66 -3.39
N ASP A 251 -0.51 -11.27 -4.58
CA ASP A 251 0.77 -11.68 -5.18
C ASP A 251 2.00 -11.27 -4.36
N LYS A 252 1.93 -10.17 -3.59
CA LYS A 252 3.06 -9.71 -2.77
C LYS A 252 3.33 -10.63 -1.58
N LEU A 253 2.33 -11.35 -1.08
CA LEU A 253 2.53 -12.37 -0.05
C LEU A 253 3.32 -13.55 -0.64
N ARG A 254 2.85 -14.09 -1.77
CA ARG A 254 3.53 -15.17 -2.51
C ARG A 254 4.98 -14.80 -2.78
N GLY A 255 5.24 -13.62 -3.35
CA GLY A 255 6.59 -13.15 -3.66
C GLY A 255 7.57 -13.08 -2.47
N LEU A 256 7.08 -12.89 -1.24
CA LEU A 256 7.90 -12.84 -0.01
C LEU A 256 8.14 -14.21 0.65
N LEU A 257 7.28 -15.20 0.35
CA LEU A 257 7.33 -16.54 0.93
C LEU A 257 7.95 -17.58 -0.03
N GLN A 258 7.72 -17.46 -1.34
CA GLN A 258 8.10 -18.41 -2.40
C GLN A 258 9.56 -18.90 -2.37
N ARG A 259 10.51 -18.07 -1.90
CA ARG A 259 11.93 -18.43 -1.82
C ARG A 259 12.32 -19.26 -0.60
N THR A 260 11.41 -19.43 0.36
CA THR A 260 11.71 -20.00 1.69
C THR A 260 10.67 -21.03 2.16
N HIS A 261 9.41 -20.88 1.74
CA HIS A 261 8.27 -21.69 2.17
C HIS A 261 7.39 -22.03 0.95
N SER A 262 8.01 -22.38 -0.18
CA SER A 262 7.31 -22.74 -1.42
C SER A 262 6.42 -23.97 -1.27
N GLN A 263 6.87 -24.94 -0.47
CA GLN A 263 6.22 -26.25 -0.30
C GLN A 263 4.88 -26.14 0.46
N HIS A 264 4.73 -25.13 1.32
CA HIS A 264 3.54 -24.93 2.14
C HIS A 264 2.38 -24.24 1.39
N PHE A 265 2.53 -23.85 0.12
CA PHE A 265 1.46 -23.13 -0.58
C PHE A 265 0.37 -24.06 -1.11
N LEU A 266 -0.85 -23.87 -0.63
CA LEU A 266 -2.04 -24.56 -1.13
C LEU A 266 -2.63 -23.84 -2.35
N VAL A 267 -3.02 -22.57 -2.18
CA VAL A 267 -3.66 -21.72 -3.22
C VAL A 267 -3.09 -20.29 -3.16
N THR A 268 -3.10 -19.56 -4.28
CA THR A 268 -2.78 -18.11 -4.31
C THR A 268 -3.74 -17.31 -5.19
N PHE A 269 -4.37 -16.29 -4.61
CA PHE A 269 -5.27 -15.35 -5.27
C PHE A 269 -4.54 -14.08 -5.75
N LYS A 270 -5.06 -13.44 -6.81
CA LYS A 270 -4.48 -12.28 -7.51
C LYS A 270 -5.59 -11.29 -7.92
N GLU A 271 -5.19 -10.10 -8.40
CA GLU A 271 -6.02 -8.90 -8.65
C GLU A 271 -6.68 -8.30 -7.38
N VAL A 272 -6.12 -8.63 -6.21
CA VAL A 272 -6.59 -8.17 -4.88
C VAL A 272 -6.05 -6.76 -4.56
N GLY A 273 -6.94 -5.86 -4.15
CA GLY A 273 -6.63 -4.47 -3.80
C GLY A 273 -6.56 -3.50 -4.99
N ARG A 274 -6.91 -3.93 -6.21
CA ARG A 274 -7.03 -3.04 -7.37
C ARG A 274 -8.34 -2.25 -7.35
N LYS A 275 -9.46 -2.96 -7.20
CA LYS A 275 -10.79 -2.46 -6.85
C LYS A 275 -10.96 -2.50 -5.30
N PRO A 276 -11.92 -1.78 -4.70
CA PRO A 276 -12.33 -2.06 -3.31
C PRO A 276 -12.88 -3.50 -3.23
N PRO A 277 -12.50 -4.32 -2.24
CA PRO A 277 -12.99 -5.68 -2.13
C PRO A 277 -14.48 -5.70 -1.74
N SER A 278 -15.24 -6.58 -2.37
CA SER A 278 -16.65 -6.86 -2.11
C SER A 278 -16.82 -8.15 -1.29
N PHE A 279 -18.05 -8.45 -0.85
CA PHE A 279 -18.34 -9.73 -0.22
C PHE A 279 -18.14 -10.90 -1.21
N GLY A 280 -18.52 -10.73 -2.48
CA GLY A 280 -18.33 -11.75 -3.52
C GLY A 280 -16.86 -12.12 -3.77
N ASP A 281 -15.92 -11.17 -3.64
CA ASP A 281 -14.49 -11.48 -3.71
C ASP A 281 -14.05 -12.39 -2.54
N ALA A 282 -14.64 -12.21 -1.35
CA ALA A 282 -14.40 -13.08 -0.19
C ALA A 282 -15.11 -14.45 -0.34
N SER A 283 -16.32 -14.49 -0.90
CA SER A 283 -17.04 -15.73 -1.21
C SER A 283 -16.28 -16.61 -2.20
N VAL A 284 -15.63 -16.02 -3.22
CA VAL A 284 -14.77 -16.78 -4.16
C VAL A 284 -13.54 -17.35 -3.45
N ILE A 285 -12.92 -16.61 -2.53
CA ILE A 285 -11.78 -17.11 -1.73
C ILE A 285 -12.22 -18.25 -0.81
N ALA A 286 -13.38 -18.12 -0.15
CA ALA A 286 -13.94 -19.17 0.72
C ALA A 286 -14.31 -20.43 -0.08
N LEU A 287 -15.00 -20.29 -1.21
CA LEU A 287 -15.41 -21.41 -2.07
C LEU A 287 -14.20 -22.16 -2.64
N GLU A 288 -13.20 -21.46 -3.15
CA GLU A 288 -11.97 -22.08 -3.66
C GLU A 288 -11.17 -22.77 -2.53
N LEU A 289 -11.26 -22.26 -1.30
CA LEU A 289 -10.64 -22.89 -0.13
C LEU A 289 -11.35 -24.19 0.27
N LEU A 290 -12.68 -24.20 0.27
CA LEU A 290 -13.48 -25.42 0.52
C LEU A 290 -13.29 -26.45 -0.61
N ASN A 291 -13.25 -26.00 -1.86
CA ASN A 291 -13.00 -26.84 -3.04
C ASN A 291 -11.56 -27.39 -3.12
N SER A 292 -10.63 -26.93 -2.28
CA SER A 292 -9.23 -27.37 -2.33
C SER A 292 -9.02 -28.85 -1.94
N GLY A 293 -10.02 -29.48 -1.31
CA GLY A 293 -9.93 -30.85 -0.79
C GLY A 293 -8.97 -31.01 0.40
N TYR A 294 -8.43 -29.92 0.94
CA TYR A 294 -7.55 -29.96 2.11
C TYR A 294 -8.38 -29.83 3.39
N GLU A 295 -8.65 -30.96 4.04
CA GLU A 295 -9.14 -30.99 5.41
C GLU A 295 -8.10 -30.36 6.35
N PHE A 296 -8.50 -29.31 7.07
CA PHE A 296 -7.72 -28.62 8.10
C PHE A 296 -8.47 -28.70 9.42
N ASP A 297 -7.77 -28.84 10.53
CA ASP A 297 -8.40 -28.90 11.86
C ASP A 297 -8.58 -27.50 12.47
N GLU A 298 -7.62 -26.62 12.20
CA GLU A 298 -7.45 -25.28 12.75
C GLU A 298 -6.91 -24.34 11.67
N GLY A 299 -7.23 -23.06 11.73
CA GLY A 299 -6.61 -22.08 10.84
C GLY A 299 -6.51 -20.67 11.44
N SER A 300 -5.53 -19.91 10.95
CA SER A 300 -5.28 -18.52 11.33
C SER A 300 -5.37 -17.58 10.12
N ILE A 301 -6.27 -16.59 10.16
CA ILE A 301 -6.35 -15.50 9.18
C ILE A 301 -5.50 -14.34 9.69
N ILE A 302 -4.44 -14.00 8.96
CA ILE A 302 -3.45 -12.99 9.34
C ILE A 302 -3.60 -11.76 8.44
N TYR A 303 -3.86 -10.59 9.03
CA TYR A 303 -4.15 -9.35 8.32
C TYR A 303 -3.69 -8.12 9.11
N ASN A 304 -3.56 -6.97 8.45
CA ASN A 304 -3.22 -5.71 9.10
C ASN A 304 -4.48 -4.98 9.56
N ARG A 305 -4.79 -5.04 10.86
CA ARG A 305 -5.90 -4.29 11.49
C ARG A 305 -5.58 -2.80 11.57
N PHE A 306 -6.52 -1.99 11.13
CA PHE A 306 -6.40 -0.53 11.10
C PHE A 306 -6.62 0.07 12.50
N ARG A 307 -5.59 0.73 13.07
CA ARG A 307 -5.72 1.48 14.33
C ARG A 307 -5.85 2.98 14.10
N SER A 308 -4.99 3.55 13.25
CA SER A 308 -5.00 4.96 12.86
C SER A 308 -4.36 5.16 11.48
N VAL A 309 -4.39 6.40 10.98
CA VAL A 309 -3.72 6.80 9.71
C VAL A 309 -2.22 6.48 9.71
N ILE A 310 -1.58 6.45 10.88
CA ILE A 310 -0.13 6.22 11.05
C ILE A 310 0.15 4.78 11.49
N SER A 311 -0.72 4.19 12.32
CA SER A 311 -0.50 2.90 12.97
C SER A 311 -1.50 1.81 12.55
N TYR A 312 -0.97 0.64 12.25
CA TYR A 312 -1.69 -0.61 12.06
C TYR A 312 -1.01 -1.68 12.92
N ARG A 313 -1.68 -2.81 13.15
CA ARG A 313 -1.10 -3.99 13.82
C ARG A 313 -1.44 -5.22 13.00
N THR A 314 -0.49 -6.15 12.85
CA THR A 314 -0.83 -7.51 12.44
C THR A 314 -1.57 -8.15 13.61
N ASP A 315 -2.85 -8.46 13.43
CA ASP A 315 -3.64 -9.26 14.37
C ASP A 315 -3.99 -10.57 13.64
N GLU A 316 -3.86 -11.71 14.31
CA GLU A 316 -4.41 -12.98 13.83
C GLU A 316 -5.90 -13.13 14.21
N LYS A 317 -6.63 -14.00 13.50
CA LYS A 317 -7.96 -14.49 13.89
C LYS A 317 -8.10 -16.00 13.65
N PRO A 318 -8.52 -16.80 14.64
CA PRO A 318 -8.76 -18.21 14.44
C PRO A 318 -10.03 -18.45 13.62
N PHE A 319 -10.04 -19.59 12.92
CA PHE A 319 -11.23 -20.26 12.40
C PHE A 319 -11.04 -21.77 12.56
N PHE A 320 -12.13 -22.53 12.58
CA PHE A 320 -12.13 -23.94 12.97
C PHE A 320 -12.87 -24.82 11.96
N SER A 321 -12.56 -26.11 11.95
CA SER A 321 -13.25 -27.12 11.13
C SER A 321 -14.67 -27.41 11.63
N LEU A 322 -15.44 -28.18 10.86
CA LEU A 322 -16.79 -28.60 11.24
C LEU A 322 -16.77 -29.47 12.51
N ASP A 323 -15.97 -30.53 12.48
CA ASP A 323 -15.88 -31.53 13.56
C ASP A 323 -15.43 -30.90 14.87
N THR A 324 -14.60 -29.86 14.79
CA THR A 324 -13.99 -29.23 15.98
C THR A 324 -14.80 -28.07 16.53
N VAL A 325 -15.88 -27.66 15.84
CA VAL A 325 -16.98 -26.88 16.43
C VAL A 325 -18.06 -27.82 16.96
N ALA A 326 -18.40 -28.88 16.23
CA ALA A 326 -19.38 -29.89 16.66
C ALA A 326 -18.95 -30.62 17.94
N GLY A 327 -17.65 -30.87 18.12
CA GLY A 327 -17.08 -31.45 19.33
C GLY A 327 -16.86 -30.48 20.50
N SER A 328 -17.40 -29.27 20.48
CA SER A 328 -17.27 -28.31 21.59
C SER A 328 -18.44 -28.41 22.56
N GLU A 329 -18.16 -28.57 23.86
CA GLU A 329 -19.16 -28.86 24.90
C GLU A 329 -20.35 -27.86 24.89
N ASN A 330 -20.03 -26.57 24.75
CA ASN A 330 -21.02 -25.49 24.75
C ASN A 330 -21.89 -25.42 23.48
N ILE A 331 -21.59 -26.19 22.42
CA ILE A 331 -22.45 -26.23 21.23
C ILE A 331 -23.81 -26.85 21.56
N SER A 332 -23.86 -27.77 22.54
CA SER A 332 -25.07 -28.44 23.04
C SER A 332 -26.09 -27.50 23.73
N ILE A 333 -25.70 -26.25 24.00
CA ILE A 333 -26.55 -25.22 24.63
C ILE A 333 -27.43 -24.50 23.58
N TYR A 334 -27.10 -24.63 22.30
CA TYR A 334 -27.80 -23.98 21.19
C TYR A 334 -28.85 -24.91 20.58
N ASP A 335 -30.06 -24.38 20.40
CA ASP A 335 -31.21 -25.10 19.86
C ASP A 335 -31.15 -25.24 18.33
N ASP A 336 -31.92 -26.18 17.77
CA ASP A 336 -32.10 -26.42 16.32
C ASP A 336 -30.80 -26.59 15.47
N ILE A 337 -29.67 -27.00 16.06
CA ILE A 337 -28.45 -27.31 15.29
C ILE A 337 -28.54 -28.69 14.64
N ASP A 338 -29.04 -28.72 13.40
CA ASP A 338 -28.76 -29.81 12.47
C ASP A 338 -27.32 -29.70 11.92
N ALA A 339 -26.71 -30.82 11.52
CA ALA A 339 -25.37 -30.88 10.97
C ALA A 339 -25.21 -30.02 9.69
N ASP A 340 -26.24 -30.04 8.83
CA ASP A 340 -26.29 -29.19 7.64
C ASP A 340 -26.44 -27.70 8.00
N VAL A 341 -27.16 -27.35 9.07
CA VAL A 341 -27.28 -25.96 9.55
C VAL A 341 -25.92 -25.46 10.06
N LEU A 342 -25.21 -26.27 10.85
CA LEU A 342 -23.87 -25.95 11.34
C LEU A 342 -22.88 -25.75 10.19
N ARG A 343 -22.93 -26.62 9.17
CA ARG A 343 -22.11 -26.51 7.96
C ARG A 343 -22.38 -25.20 7.21
N ASN A 344 -23.64 -24.91 6.89
CA ASN A 344 -24.03 -23.68 6.19
C ASN A 344 -23.60 -22.42 6.96
N TYR A 345 -23.72 -22.45 8.30
CA TYR A 345 -23.24 -21.37 9.15
C TYR A 345 -21.71 -21.19 9.05
N GLN A 346 -20.93 -22.27 9.10
CA GLN A 346 -19.47 -22.21 9.02
C GLN A 346 -18.97 -21.67 7.68
N GLU A 347 -19.50 -22.17 6.56
CA GLU A 347 -19.11 -21.72 5.22
C GLU A 347 -19.38 -20.21 5.05
N TYR A 348 -20.50 -19.72 5.61
CA TYR A 348 -20.81 -18.28 5.67
C TYR A 348 -19.90 -17.49 6.64
N ALA A 349 -19.61 -18.03 7.82
CA ALA A 349 -18.75 -17.40 8.82
C ALA A 349 -17.32 -17.21 8.30
N LEU A 350 -16.77 -18.22 7.60
CA LEU A 350 -15.47 -18.15 6.92
C LEU A 350 -15.45 -17.00 5.90
N ALA A 351 -16.43 -16.94 5.00
CA ALA A 351 -16.54 -15.85 4.02
C ALA A 351 -16.65 -14.47 4.68
N ASN A 352 -17.36 -14.36 5.80
CA ASN A 352 -17.51 -13.12 6.57
C ASN A 352 -16.20 -12.68 7.26
N ILE A 353 -15.47 -13.58 7.92
CA ILE A 353 -14.18 -13.24 8.57
C ILE A 353 -13.13 -12.88 7.50
N LEU A 354 -13.14 -13.52 6.33
CA LEU A 354 -12.32 -13.14 5.18
C LEU A 354 -12.68 -11.74 4.66
N PHE A 355 -13.98 -11.43 4.49
CA PHE A 355 -14.45 -10.10 4.07
C PHE A 355 -14.04 -9.00 5.06
N TYR A 356 -14.20 -9.24 6.36
CA TYR A 356 -13.73 -8.35 7.43
C TYR A 356 -12.21 -8.08 7.32
N SER A 357 -11.42 -9.14 7.21
CA SER A 357 -9.96 -9.09 7.13
C SER A 357 -9.48 -8.35 5.87
N LEU A 358 -10.15 -8.54 4.73
CA LEU A 358 -9.92 -7.81 3.49
C LEU A 358 -10.19 -6.30 3.63
N LYS A 359 -11.27 -5.90 4.31
CA LYS A 359 -11.59 -4.47 4.55
C LYS A 359 -10.59 -3.80 5.49
N GLU A 360 -10.20 -4.47 6.58
CA GLU A 360 -9.16 -3.99 7.50
C GLU A 360 -7.82 -3.82 6.77
N SER A 361 -7.33 -4.87 6.10
CA SER A 361 -6.03 -4.87 5.41
C SER A 361 -5.99 -3.83 4.28
N THR A 362 -7.07 -3.70 3.49
CA THR A 362 -7.18 -2.67 2.44
C THR A 362 -7.12 -1.24 3.01
N THR A 363 -7.73 -1.00 4.17
CA THR A 363 -7.73 0.33 4.81
C THR A 363 -6.34 0.69 5.32
N SER A 364 -5.69 -0.26 6.01
CA SER A 364 -4.29 -0.16 6.45
C SER A 364 -3.31 0.03 5.28
N GLU A 365 -3.55 -0.63 4.15
CA GLU A 365 -2.74 -0.51 2.93
C GLU A 365 -2.81 0.91 2.35
N GLN A 366 -4.00 1.54 2.28
CA GLN A 366 -4.12 2.89 1.73
C GLN A 366 -3.58 3.96 2.69
N SER A 367 -3.74 3.81 4.02
CA SER A 367 -3.15 4.76 4.98
C SER A 367 -1.62 4.68 4.98
N ALA A 368 -1.05 3.47 5.02
CA ALA A 368 0.39 3.27 4.91
C ALA A 368 0.97 3.76 3.57
N ARG A 369 0.23 3.60 2.46
CA ARG A 369 0.61 4.18 1.15
C ARG A 369 0.59 5.71 1.16
N MET A 370 -0.44 6.34 1.75
CA MET A 370 -0.50 7.80 1.86
C MET A 370 0.71 8.35 2.65
N THR A 371 1.02 7.73 3.79
CA THR A 371 2.17 8.09 4.64
C THR A 371 3.52 7.84 3.94
N ALA A 372 3.66 6.72 3.23
CA ALA A 372 4.87 6.43 2.43
C ALA A 372 5.09 7.46 1.30
N MET A 373 4.02 7.89 0.62
CA MET A 373 4.10 8.92 -0.42
C MET A 373 4.40 10.32 0.12
N ASP A 374 3.89 10.65 1.32
CA ASP A 374 4.23 11.91 1.99
C ASP A 374 5.71 11.99 2.37
N ASN A 375 6.24 10.93 2.98
CA ASN A 375 7.67 10.83 3.31
C ASN A 375 8.53 10.84 2.05
N ALA A 376 8.13 10.14 0.98
CA ALA A 376 8.84 10.20 -0.30
C ALA A 376 8.81 11.60 -0.92
N SER A 377 7.73 12.38 -0.76
CA SER A 377 7.66 13.77 -1.20
C SER A 377 8.56 14.70 -0.38
N LYS A 378 8.66 14.50 0.94
CA LYS A 378 9.55 15.26 1.84
C LYS A 378 11.02 15.01 1.51
N ASN A 379 11.42 13.74 1.43
CA ASN A 379 12.79 13.33 1.09
C ASN A 379 13.21 13.84 -0.31
N ALA A 380 12.26 13.91 -1.26
CA ALA A 380 12.51 14.49 -2.57
C ALA A 380 12.73 16.01 -2.52
N SER A 381 12.01 16.76 -1.67
CA SER A 381 12.23 18.20 -1.47
C SER A 381 13.66 18.49 -1.01
N GLU A 382 14.09 17.87 0.10
CA GLU A 382 15.46 18.07 0.63
C GLU A 382 16.54 17.77 -0.42
N MET A 383 16.32 16.75 -1.24
CA MET A 383 17.25 16.34 -2.29
C MET A 383 17.29 17.35 -3.44
N ILE A 384 16.16 18.01 -3.76
CA ILE A 384 16.11 19.13 -4.71
C ILE A 384 16.87 20.33 -4.16
N ASP A 385 16.70 20.65 -2.88
CA ASP A 385 17.36 21.81 -2.25
C ASP A 385 18.88 21.63 -2.22
N LYS A 386 19.34 20.47 -1.73
CA LYS A 386 20.76 20.06 -1.73
C LYS A 386 21.35 20.08 -3.15
N LEU A 387 20.65 19.57 -4.17
CA LEU A 387 21.11 19.62 -5.56
C LEU A 387 21.04 21.01 -6.19
N THR A 388 20.14 21.90 -5.75
CA THR A 388 20.05 23.27 -6.26
C THR A 388 21.24 24.11 -5.78
N LEU A 389 21.70 23.92 -4.54
CA LEU A 389 22.94 24.51 -4.03
C LEU A 389 24.16 24.03 -4.83
N THR A 390 24.28 22.72 -5.09
CA THR A 390 25.37 22.16 -5.91
C THR A 390 25.30 22.67 -7.35
N PHE A 391 24.11 22.72 -7.97
CA PHE A 391 23.92 23.26 -9.32
C PHE A 391 24.42 24.71 -9.43
N ASN A 392 24.06 25.57 -8.48
CA ASN A 392 24.50 26.97 -8.48
C ASN A 392 26.02 27.10 -8.36
N ARG A 393 26.65 26.31 -7.48
CA ARG A 393 28.12 26.26 -7.31
C ARG A 393 28.83 25.76 -8.58
N THR A 394 28.36 24.66 -9.17
CA THR A 394 28.93 24.13 -10.42
C THR A 394 28.73 25.11 -11.58
N ARG A 395 27.58 25.80 -11.66
CA ARG A 395 27.33 26.84 -12.67
C ARG A 395 28.30 28.01 -12.53
N GLN A 396 28.54 28.49 -11.31
CA GLN A 396 29.53 29.54 -11.04
C GLN A 396 30.94 29.08 -11.45
N ALA A 397 31.34 27.86 -11.05
CA ALA A 397 32.65 27.29 -11.40
C ALA A 397 32.88 27.15 -12.91
N VAL A 398 31.84 26.78 -13.67
CA VAL A 398 31.87 26.72 -15.14
C VAL A 398 32.05 28.12 -15.74
N ILE A 399 31.22 29.10 -15.33
CA ILE A 399 31.32 30.48 -15.81
C ILE A 399 32.72 31.08 -15.52
N THR A 400 33.26 30.86 -14.31
CA THR A 400 34.61 31.34 -13.98
C THR A 400 35.69 30.64 -14.79
N LYS A 401 35.52 29.35 -15.14
CA LYS A 401 36.46 28.62 -15.99
C LYS A 401 36.44 29.17 -17.42
N GLU A 402 35.26 29.32 -18.00
CA GLU A 402 35.05 29.86 -19.36
C GLU A 402 35.64 31.28 -19.48
N LEU A 403 35.42 32.14 -18.48
CA LEU A 403 36.02 33.48 -18.44
C LEU A 403 37.55 33.46 -18.33
N ILE A 404 38.13 32.58 -17.50
CA ILE A 404 39.59 32.43 -17.39
C ILE A 404 40.17 31.92 -18.72
N GLU A 405 39.55 30.94 -19.37
CA GLU A 405 40.01 30.41 -20.66
C GLU A 405 39.97 31.47 -21.77
N ILE A 406 38.96 32.35 -21.79
CA ILE A 406 38.89 33.50 -22.70
C ILE A 406 40.03 34.51 -22.41
N ILE A 407 40.23 34.88 -21.14
CA ILE A 407 41.26 35.87 -20.75
C ILE A 407 42.67 35.33 -21.03
N SER A 408 42.95 34.07 -20.67
CA SER A 408 44.24 33.43 -20.97
C SER A 408 44.46 33.25 -22.47
N GLY A 409 43.42 32.96 -23.25
CA GLY A 409 43.51 32.89 -24.72
C GLY A 409 43.84 34.25 -25.36
N ALA A 410 43.20 35.32 -24.88
CA ALA A 410 43.49 36.69 -25.33
C ALA A 410 44.91 37.14 -24.95
N ALA A 411 45.34 36.83 -23.71
CA ALA A 411 46.67 37.17 -23.21
C ALA A 411 47.81 36.33 -23.83
N ALA A 412 47.50 35.24 -24.54
CA ALA A 412 48.48 34.43 -25.28
C ALA A 412 48.62 34.83 -26.77
N LEU A 413 47.92 35.89 -27.19
CA LEU A 413 47.95 36.46 -28.55
C LEU A 413 48.56 37.89 -28.57
N ALA A 414 49.13 38.33 -27.44
CA ALA A 414 49.77 39.62 -27.23
C ALA A 414 51.21 39.44 -26.70
#